data_AF-A0A4Q4BSQ0-F1
#
_entry.id   AF-A0A4Q4BSQ0-F1
#
_cell.length_a   1.000
_cell.length_b   1.000
_cell.length_c   1.000
_cell.angle_alpha   90.00
_cell.angle_beta   90.00
_cell.angle_gamma   90.00
#
_symmetry.space_group_name_H-M   'P 1'
#
loop_
_entity.id
_entity.type
_entity.pdbx_description
1 polymer ?
#
loop_
_entity_poly.entity_id
_entity_poly.type
_entity_poly.pdbx_seq_one_letter_code
_entity_poly.pdbx_strand_id
1 'polypeptide(L)'
;MQDDAQSILSPETMAHESFNSAAAAVDRLEALYSRATQFLSDEFLRTVSQGHPGRRLRAYYPEIRITINSFDKVDTRLSFGHVSGPGTYATTVTRPDLFRNYLIQQIELLIRNHGVSVDVGLSDTPMPVHFAVSGSAVAIPQEGVMNFSLRDVFDVPDLVTTNDDIVNGVMTRYDDGSAPLAPFTAQRVDYSLARLSHYTATDPTHFQNHVLFTNYQFYVDEFESYARAMLGDAASGYTAFVATGNQEITSPDGVLQTFTKMPQMPTYHLKRADGNGITLVNIGVGPSNAKTATDHIAVLRPHAWLMVGHCAGL
;
A
#
# COMPACT_ATOMS: atom_id res chain seq x y z
N MET A 1 -32.08 3.04 -28.66
CA MET A 1 -30.84 2.38 -29.11
C MET A 1 -30.26 1.73 -27.90
N GLN A 2 -30.24 0.40 -27.89
CA GLN A 2 -29.70 -0.41 -26.81
C GLN A 2 -28.22 -0.09 -26.63
N ASP A 3 -27.80 0.10 -25.38
CA ASP A 3 -26.40 0.07 -24.98
C ASP A 3 -25.81 -1.27 -25.45
N ASP A 4 -25.04 -1.23 -26.53
CA ASP A 4 -24.15 -2.34 -26.89
C ASP A 4 -23.21 -2.51 -25.70
N ALA A 5 -23.35 -3.63 -24.99
CA ALA A 5 -22.44 -4.03 -23.93
C ALA A 5 -21.02 -4.10 -24.53
N GLN A 6 -20.23 -3.04 -24.34
CA GLN A 6 -18.83 -3.03 -24.74
C GLN A 6 -18.15 -4.25 -24.12
N SER A 7 -17.79 -5.21 -24.97
CA SER A 7 -17.21 -6.48 -24.52
C SER A 7 -15.95 -6.23 -23.69
N ILE A 8 -15.96 -6.55 -22.41
CA ILE A 8 -14.79 -6.35 -21.53
C ILE A 8 -13.69 -7.34 -21.95
N LEU A 9 -12.47 -6.83 -22.15
CA LEU A 9 -11.27 -7.65 -22.25
C LEU A 9 -10.56 -7.66 -20.90
N SER A 10 -10.31 -8.86 -20.40
CA SER A 10 -9.62 -9.11 -19.14
C SER A 10 -8.59 -10.22 -19.29
N PRO A 11 -7.56 -10.27 -18.43
CA PRO A 11 -6.71 -11.44 -18.29
C PRO A 11 -7.56 -12.69 -18.00
N GLU A 12 -7.06 -13.85 -18.40
CA GLU A 12 -7.71 -15.13 -18.12
C GLU A 12 -7.97 -15.30 -16.62
N THR A 13 -9.20 -15.63 -16.28
CA THR A 13 -9.62 -15.90 -14.91
C THR A 13 -9.06 -17.24 -14.45
N MET A 14 -8.48 -17.26 -13.26
CA MET A 14 -8.00 -18.48 -12.61
C MET A 14 -8.88 -18.73 -11.39
N ALA A 15 -9.21 -20.00 -11.14
CA ALA A 15 -9.92 -20.38 -9.92
C ALA A 15 -9.04 -20.11 -8.69
N HIS A 16 -9.69 -19.89 -7.55
CA HIS A 16 -9.00 -19.80 -6.26
C HIS A 16 -8.26 -21.10 -5.96
N GLU A 17 -7.08 -20.96 -5.38
CA GLU A 17 -6.22 -22.05 -4.95
C GLU A 17 -6.01 -21.98 -3.44
N SER A 18 -6.08 -23.13 -2.77
CA SER A 18 -5.93 -23.23 -1.31
C SER A 18 -4.46 -23.47 -0.93
N PHE A 19 -3.98 -22.75 0.07
CA PHE A 19 -2.60 -22.81 0.55
C PHE A 19 -2.52 -23.05 2.05
N ASN A 20 -1.66 -23.98 2.45
CA ASN A 20 -1.23 -24.19 3.85
C ASN A 20 0.14 -23.56 4.14
N SER A 21 0.80 -23.00 3.13
CA SER A 21 2.07 -22.29 3.26
C SER A 21 1.86 -20.81 3.00
N ALA A 22 2.17 -19.97 3.99
CA ALA A 22 2.04 -18.53 3.88
C ALA A 22 2.90 -17.95 2.75
N ALA A 23 4.15 -18.42 2.60
CA ALA A 23 5.02 -17.99 1.52
C ALA A 23 4.45 -18.31 0.14
N ALA A 24 3.92 -19.53 -0.05
CA ALA A 24 3.33 -19.94 -1.33
C ALA A 24 2.06 -19.15 -1.66
N ALA A 25 1.24 -18.83 -0.64
CA ALA A 25 0.08 -17.95 -0.81
C ALA A 25 0.50 -16.55 -1.28
N VAL A 26 1.57 -15.99 -0.70
CA VAL A 26 2.08 -14.66 -1.09
C VAL A 26 2.74 -14.68 -2.49
N ASP A 27 3.47 -15.73 -2.84
CA ASP A 27 3.99 -15.90 -4.20
C ASP A 27 2.85 -15.93 -5.23
N ARG A 28 1.72 -16.55 -4.88
CA ARG A 28 0.51 -16.55 -5.72
C ARG A 28 -0.10 -15.15 -5.85
N LEU A 29 -0.18 -14.39 -4.75
CA LEU A 29 -0.66 -13.00 -4.77
C LEU A 29 0.22 -12.13 -5.68
N GLU A 30 1.54 -12.25 -5.57
CA GLU A 30 2.51 -11.54 -6.43
C GLU A 30 2.30 -11.90 -7.91
N ALA A 31 2.20 -13.18 -8.24
CA ALA A 31 1.99 -13.61 -9.62
C ALA A 31 0.68 -13.07 -10.23
N LEU A 32 -0.43 -13.10 -9.47
CA LEU A 32 -1.71 -12.55 -9.91
C LEU A 32 -1.66 -11.03 -10.08
N TYR A 33 -1.05 -10.33 -9.12
CA TYR A 33 -0.89 -8.88 -9.16
C TYR A 33 0.00 -8.42 -10.33
N SER A 34 1.13 -9.09 -10.55
CA SER A 34 2.03 -8.80 -11.66
C SER A 34 1.36 -9.03 -13.02
N ARG A 35 0.56 -10.10 -13.16
CA ARG A 35 -0.20 -10.35 -14.41
C ARG A 35 -1.23 -9.24 -14.67
N ALA A 36 -1.96 -8.82 -13.64
CA ALA A 36 -2.96 -7.75 -13.75
C ALA A 36 -2.33 -6.40 -14.13
N THR A 37 -1.26 -6.01 -13.44
CA THR A 37 -0.56 -4.74 -13.70
C THR A 37 0.15 -4.70 -15.05
N GLN A 38 0.76 -5.81 -15.46
CA GLN A 38 1.37 -5.94 -16.79
C GLN A 38 0.33 -5.82 -17.89
N PHE A 39 -0.80 -6.53 -17.79
CA PHE A 39 -1.89 -6.42 -18.75
C PHE A 39 -2.38 -4.97 -18.89
N LEU A 40 -2.66 -4.30 -17.77
CA LEU A 40 -3.13 -2.91 -17.80
C LEU A 40 -2.09 -1.95 -18.38
N SER A 41 -0.81 -2.15 -18.07
CA SER A 41 0.29 -1.31 -18.60
C SER A 41 0.49 -1.50 -20.10
N ASP A 42 0.51 -2.74 -20.57
CA ASP A 42 0.67 -3.07 -21.99
C ASP A 42 -0.51 -2.53 -22.82
N GLU A 43 -1.73 -2.72 -22.32
CA GLU A 43 -2.94 -2.23 -23.00
C GLU A 43 -3.07 -0.70 -22.93
N PHE A 44 -2.59 -0.06 -21.85
CA PHE A 44 -2.50 1.39 -21.77
C PHE A 44 -1.56 1.95 -22.84
N LEU A 45 -0.35 1.39 -22.98
CA LEU A 45 0.62 1.81 -24.00
C LEU A 45 0.08 1.61 -25.42
N ARG A 46 -0.59 0.47 -25.68
CA ARG A 46 -1.26 0.21 -26.96
C ARG A 46 -2.35 1.22 -27.25
N THR A 47 -3.21 1.51 -26.27
CA THR A 47 -4.31 2.45 -26.42
C THR A 47 -3.82 3.88 -26.66
N VAL A 48 -2.77 4.32 -25.95
CA VAL A 48 -2.13 5.63 -26.18
C VAL A 48 -1.56 5.72 -27.60
N SER A 49 -0.99 4.63 -28.13
CA SER A 49 -0.33 4.61 -29.44
C SER A 49 -1.31 4.43 -30.62
N GLN A 50 -2.34 3.61 -30.45
CA GLN A 50 -3.26 3.17 -31.52
C GLN A 50 -4.65 3.82 -31.43
N GLY A 51 -4.96 4.50 -30.32
CA GLY A 51 -6.28 5.05 -30.03
C GLY A 51 -7.20 4.03 -29.35
N HIS A 52 -8.47 4.41 -29.19
CA HIS A 52 -9.47 3.65 -28.44
C HIS A 52 -9.65 2.23 -29.02
N PRO A 53 -9.54 1.14 -28.21
CA PRO A 53 -9.57 -0.24 -28.69
C PRO A 53 -11.00 -0.76 -29.01
N GLY A 54 -11.99 0.13 -29.13
CA GLY A 54 -13.40 -0.22 -29.28
C GLY A 54 -14.05 -1.01 -28.13
N ARG A 55 -13.34 -1.21 -27.01
CA ARG A 55 -13.80 -2.05 -25.89
C ARG A 55 -13.21 -1.63 -24.55
N ARG A 56 -13.82 -2.07 -23.45
CA ARG A 56 -13.31 -1.80 -22.10
C ARG A 56 -12.25 -2.81 -21.71
N LEU A 57 -11.18 -2.34 -21.09
CA LEU A 57 -10.02 -3.10 -20.62
C LEU A 57 -10.06 -3.12 -19.09
N ARG A 58 -10.07 -4.31 -18.48
CA ARG A 58 -10.20 -4.47 -17.02
C ARG A 58 -9.34 -5.60 -16.50
N ALA A 59 -8.63 -5.34 -15.42
CA ALA A 59 -8.04 -6.37 -14.56
C ALA A 59 -8.52 -6.17 -13.12
N TYR A 60 -8.35 -7.20 -12.30
CA TYR A 60 -8.84 -7.23 -10.93
C TYR A 60 -7.70 -7.41 -9.94
N TYR A 61 -7.86 -6.89 -8.72
CA TYR A 61 -6.92 -7.18 -7.64
C TYR A 61 -6.99 -8.64 -7.24
N PRO A 62 -5.86 -9.25 -6.81
CA PRO A 62 -5.92 -10.51 -6.10
C PRO A 62 -6.63 -10.34 -4.74
N GLU A 63 -7.11 -11.44 -4.20
CA GLU A 63 -7.71 -11.49 -2.86
C GLU A 63 -7.25 -12.72 -2.07
N ILE A 64 -7.35 -12.58 -0.75
CA ILE A 64 -7.21 -13.66 0.22
C ILE A 64 -8.59 -13.93 0.82
N ARG A 65 -8.96 -15.20 0.91
CA ARG A 65 -10.15 -15.68 1.60
C ARG A 65 -9.79 -16.73 2.65
N ILE A 66 -10.53 -16.73 3.75
CA ILE A 66 -10.45 -17.74 4.80
C ILE A 66 -11.86 -18.04 5.31
N THR A 67 -12.18 -19.33 5.50
CA THR A 67 -13.48 -19.75 6.03
C THR A 67 -13.27 -20.48 7.35
N ILE A 68 -13.86 -19.93 8.42
CA ILE A 68 -13.80 -20.48 9.77
C ILE A 68 -15.14 -21.13 10.09
N ASN A 69 -15.11 -22.38 10.53
CA ASN A 69 -16.31 -23.16 10.86
C ASN A 69 -16.55 -23.32 12.37
N SER A 70 -15.59 -22.93 13.21
CA SER A 70 -15.61 -23.16 14.66
C SER A 70 -15.37 -21.87 15.45
N PHE A 71 -15.77 -21.88 16.73
CA PHE A 71 -15.44 -20.85 17.71
C PHE A 71 -14.17 -21.23 18.50
N ASP A 72 -13.21 -21.89 17.87
CA ASP A 72 -12.04 -22.42 18.57
C ASP A 72 -11.32 -21.31 19.35
N LYS A 73 -10.78 -21.68 20.52
CA LYS A 73 -10.02 -20.75 21.36
C LYS A 73 -8.70 -20.43 20.69
N VAL A 74 -8.68 -19.31 19.98
CA VAL A 74 -7.45 -18.76 19.40
C VAL A 74 -6.46 -18.38 20.51
N ASP A 75 -5.16 -18.53 20.25
CA ASP A 75 -4.11 -18.02 21.12
C ASP A 75 -4.22 -16.49 21.24
N THR A 76 -4.73 -16.01 22.38
CA THR A 76 -5.01 -14.59 22.62
C THR A 76 -3.79 -13.79 23.08
N ARG A 77 -2.57 -14.35 23.03
CA ARG A 77 -1.35 -13.62 23.44
C ARG A 77 -1.00 -12.50 22.47
N LEU A 78 -1.36 -12.65 21.20
CA LEU A 78 -1.26 -11.57 20.21
C LEU A 78 -2.62 -10.88 20.08
N SER A 79 -2.61 -9.55 20.03
CA SER A 79 -3.81 -8.73 19.78
C SER A 79 -4.30 -8.78 18.33
N PHE A 80 -3.61 -9.53 17.46
CA PHE A 80 -3.88 -9.64 16.02
C PHE A 80 -3.64 -11.08 15.52
N GLY A 81 -3.83 -11.31 14.22
CA GLY A 81 -3.61 -12.62 13.58
C GLY A 81 -4.73 -13.63 13.80
N HIS A 82 -5.94 -13.16 14.11
CA HIS A 82 -7.11 -14.01 14.32
C HIS A 82 -8.41 -13.28 13.93
N VAL A 83 -9.51 -14.04 13.83
CA VAL A 83 -10.85 -13.52 13.54
C VAL A 83 -11.82 -13.93 14.64
N SER A 84 -12.87 -13.15 14.84
CA SER A 84 -13.72 -13.22 16.05
C SER A 84 -14.69 -14.39 16.11
N GLY A 85 -14.97 -15.07 15.01
CA GLY A 85 -15.91 -16.20 15.01
C GLY A 85 -16.04 -16.88 13.65
N PRO A 86 -16.97 -17.84 13.53
CA PRO A 86 -17.25 -18.53 12.28
C PRO A 86 -17.74 -17.58 11.19
N GLY A 87 -17.34 -17.88 9.96
CA GLY A 87 -17.70 -17.15 8.77
C GLY A 87 -16.58 -17.13 7.76
N THR A 88 -16.89 -16.63 6.57
CA THR A 88 -15.91 -16.34 5.53
C THR A 88 -15.42 -14.91 5.68
N TYR A 89 -14.11 -14.73 5.63
CA TYR A 89 -13.45 -13.43 5.66
C TYR A 89 -12.63 -13.25 4.39
N ALA A 90 -12.68 -12.06 3.80
CA ALA A 90 -11.99 -11.76 2.54
C ALA A 90 -11.27 -10.42 2.61
N THR A 91 -10.20 -10.28 1.83
CA THR A 91 -9.60 -8.97 1.54
C THR A 91 -8.93 -8.97 0.18
N THR A 92 -9.16 -7.90 -0.58
CA THR A 92 -8.36 -7.57 -1.76
C THR A 92 -6.95 -7.14 -1.35
N VAL A 93 -5.96 -7.43 -2.18
CA VAL A 93 -4.54 -7.12 -1.92
C VAL A 93 -3.95 -6.32 -3.09
N THR A 94 -3.18 -5.29 -2.78
CA THR A 94 -2.30 -4.58 -3.74
C THR A 94 -0.86 -4.63 -3.24
N ARG A 95 0.10 -4.39 -4.14
CA ARG A 95 1.54 -4.35 -3.85
C ARG A 95 2.02 -5.47 -2.92
N PRO A 96 1.71 -6.75 -3.23
CA PRO A 96 2.15 -7.88 -2.41
C PRO A 96 3.68 -7.95 -2.27
N ASP A 97 4.43 -7.39 -3.23
CA ASP A 97 5.88 -7.17 -3.16
C ASP A 97 6.29 -6.27 -1.98
N LEU A 98 5.61 -5.13 -1.81
CA LEU A 98 5.85 -4.17 -0.73
C LEU A 98 5.45 -4.76 0.63
N PHE A 99 4.32 -5.46 0.66
CA PHE A 99 3.73 -6.01 1.87
C PHE A 99 4.15 -7.46 2.16
N ARG A 100 5.13 -8.01 1.44
CA ARG A 100 5.47 -9.44 1.47
C ARG A 100 5.67 -9.97 2.88
N ASN A 101 6.52 -9.32 3.67
CA ASN A 101 6.81 -9.75 5.04
C ASN A 101 5.57 -9.69 5.95
N TYR A 102 4.78 -8.62 5.83
CA TYR A 102 3.52 -8.46 6.56
C TYR A 102 2.52 -9.56 6.19
N LEU A 103 2.31 -9.80 4.89
CA LEU A 103 1.37 -10.80 4.40
C LEU A 103 1.77 -12.22 4.82
N ILE A 104 3.06 -12.58 4.72
CA ILE A 104 3.56 -13.88 5.17
C ILE A 104 3.27 -14.05 6.67
N GLN A 105 3.61 -13.06 7.50
CA GLN A 105 3.37 -13.12 8.94
C GLN A 105 1.88 -13.27 9.27
N GLN A 106 1.01 -12.46 8.68
CA GLN A 106 -0.42 -12.49 8.98
C GLN A 106 -1.07 -13.80 8.51
N ILE A 107 -0.75 -14.27 7.30
CA ILE A 107 -1.26 -15.55 6.79
C ILE A 107 -0.77 -16.71 7.66
N GLU A 108 0.49 -16.69 8.08
CA GLU A 108 1.03 -17.73 8.96
C GLU A 108 0.30 -17.76 10.31
N LEU A 109 0.01 -16.59 10.90
CA LEU A 109 -0.79 -16.51 12.12
C LEU A 109 -2.20 -17.05 11.92
N LEU A 110 -2.87 -16.69 10.82
CA LEU A 110 -4.23 -17.17 10.51
C LEU A 110 -4.27 -18.70 10.37
N ILE A 111 -3.34 -19.28 9.59
CA ILE A 111 -3.26 -20.73 9.40
C ILE A 111 -2.99 -21.44 10.73
N ARG A 112 -2.03 -20.95 11.52
CA ARG A 112 -1.66 -21.56 12.82
C ARG A 112 -2.78 -21.46 13.85
N ASN A 113 -3.45 -20.31 13.93
CA ASN A 113 -4.44 -20.04 14.96
C ASN A 113 -5.78 -20.72 14.71
N HIS A 114 -6.15 -20.91 13.44
CA HIS A 114 -7.45 -21.49 13.07
C HIS A 114 -7.34 -22.91 12.50
N GLY A 115 -6.15 -23.38 12.16
CA GLY A 115 -5.96 -24.72 11.59
C GLY A 115 -6.59 -24.91 10.21
N VAL A 116 -6.79 -23.83 9.45
CA VAL A 116 -7.39 -23.85 8.10
C VAL A 116 -6.42 -23.32 7.06
N SER A 117 -6.62 -23.69 5.79
CA SER A 117 -5.94 -23.11 4.65
C SER A 117 -6.47 -21.71 4.32
N VAL A 118 -5.68 -20.93 3.59
CA VAL A 118 -6.12 -19.69 2.96
C VAL A 118 -6.32 -19.91 1.46
N ASP A 119 -7.39 -19.34 0.91
CA ASP A 119 -7.67 -19.38 -0.53
C ASP A 119 -7.20 -18.08 -1.18
N VAL A 120 -6.47 -18.19 -2.28
CA VAL A 120 -5.98 -17.04 -3.06
C VAL A 120 -6.49 -17.11 -4.49
N GLY A 121 -7.07 -16.02 -4.97
CA GLY A 121 -7.61 -15.90 -6.32
C GLY A 121 -7.76 -14.44 -6.77
N LEU A 122 -8.40 -14.22 -7.91
CA LEU A 122 -8.79 -12.88 -8.34
C LEU A 122 -10.08 -12.47 -7.62
N SER A 123 -10.14 -11.21 -7.20
CA SER A 123 -11.37 -10.59 -6.70
C SER A 123 -12.25 -10.10 -7.83
N ASP A 124 -13.43 -9.58 -7.47
CA ASP A 124 -14.28 -8.82 -8.39
C ASP A 124 -14.00 -7.31 -8.36
N THR A 125 -12.99 -6.87 -7.60
CA THR A 125 -12.64 -5.44 -7.46
C THR A 125 -11.72 -4.99 -8.60
N PRO A 126 -12.18 -4.09 -9.50
CA PRO A 126 -11.37 -3.62 -10.62
C PRO A 126 -10.17 -2.80 -10.15
N MET A 127 -9.03 -2.98 -10.81
CA MET A 127 -7.80 -2.22 -10.57
C MET A 127 -7.77 -0.95 -11.45
N PRO A 128 -7.78 0.25 -10.85
CA PRO A 128 -7.61 1.48 -11.62
C PRO A 128 -6.27 1.53 -12.34
N VAL A 129 -6.29 1.89 -13.63
CA VAL A 129 -5.08 1.92 -14.48
C VAL A 129 -3.99 2.84 -13.92
N HIS A 130 -4.39 3.91 -13.22
CA HIS A 130 -3.49 4.87 -12.58
C HIS A 130 -2.52 4.21 -11.58
N PHE A 131 -2.99 3.19 -10.87
CA PHE A 131 -2.17 2.48 -9.89
C PHE A 131 -1.34 1.38 -10.55
N ALA A 132 -1.88 0.72 -11.58
CA ALA A 132 -1.17 -0.31 -12.34
C ALA A 132 0.08 0.23 -13.06
N VAL A 133 0.01 1.44 -13.62
CA VAL A 133 1.15 2.03 -14.36
C VAL A 133 2.12 2.79 -13.46
N SER A 134 1.75 3.07 -12.20
CA SER A 134 2.58 3.85 -11.26
C SER A 134 3.92 3.19 -10.92
N GLY A 135 4.01 1.86 -11.04
CA GLY A 135 5.26 1.09 -10.88
C GLY A 135 6.05 0.89 -12.19
N SER A 136 5.60 1.47 -13.30
CA SER A 136 6.24 1.36 -14.62
C SER A 136 6.92 2.67 -15.00
N ALA A 137 7.80 2.66 -16.01
CA ALA A 137 8.38 3.89 -16.57
C ALA A 137 7.36 4.79 -17.30
N VAL A 138 6.08 4.39 -17.31
CA VAL A 138 5.00 5.04 -18.05
C VAL A 138 4.25 6.01 -17.15
N ALA A 139 4.38 7.31 -17.43
CA ALA A 139 3.54 8.33 -16.80
C ALA A 139 2.24 8.50 -17.60
N ILE A 140 1.09 8.54 -16.91
CA ILE A 140 -0.18 8.92 -17.56
C ILE A 140 -0.09 10.41 -17.90
N PRO A 141 -0.27 10.81 -19.17
CA PRO A 141 -0.31 12.21 -19.56
C PRO A 141 -1.46 12.95 -18.85
N GLN A 142 -1.27 14.24 -18.57
CA GLN A 142 -2.35 15.07 -18.01
C GLN A 142 -3.57 15.10 -18.96
N GLU A 143 -4.76 15.27 -18.37
CA GLU A 143 -6.04 15.36 -19.09
C GLU A 143 -5.97 16.36 -20.26
N GLY A 144 -6.45 15.96 -21.44
CA GLY A 144 -6.47 16.78 -22.67
C GLY A 144 -5.42 16.44 -23.73
N VAL A 145 -4.46 15.56 -23.43
CA VAL A 145 -3.46 15.09 -24.42
C VAL A 145 -3.94 13.88 -25.22
N MET A 146 -4.92 13.13 -24.70
CA MET A 146 -5.43 11.91 -25.35
C MET A 146 -6.72 12.18 -26.14
N ASN A 147 -6.84 11.51 -27.29
CA ASN A 147 -8.01 11.60 -28.17
C ASN A 147 -9.21 10.76 -27.70
N PHE A 148 -9.17 10.23 -26.48
CA PHE A 148 -10.22 9.40 -25.89
C PHE A 148 -10.29 9.61 -24.36
N SER A 149 -11.45 9.29 -23.78
CA SER A 149 -11.64 9.31 -22.33
C SER A 149 -11.08 8.03 -21.70
N LEU A 150 -10.19 8.18 -20.72
CA LEU A 150 -9.69 7.07 -19.92
C LEU A 150 -10.79 6.25 -19.25
N ARG A 151 -11.90 6.89 -18.85
CA ARG A 151 -13.02 6.24 -18.15
C ARG A 151 -13.84 5.32 -19.05
N ASP A 152 -13.78 5.55 -20.35
CA ASP A 152 -14.50 4.77 -21.37
C ASP A 152 -13.74 3.47 -21.66
N VAL A 153 -12.41 3.51 -21.55
CA VAL A 153 -11.54 2.37 -21.86
C VAL A 153 -11.10 1.61 -20.60
N PHE A 154 -10.77 2.29 -19.51
CA PHE A 154 -10.18 1.70 -18.31
C PHE A 154 -10.98 2.01 -17.06
N ASP A 155 -10.73 1.23 -16.00
CA ASP A 155 -11.12 1.61 -14.65
C ASP A 155 -10.22 2.73 -14.12
N VAL A 156 -10.85 3.71 -13.46
CA VAL A 156 -10.19 4.86 -12.85
C VAL A 156 -10.55 4.93 -11.36
N PRO A 157 -9.77 5.63 -10.52
CA PRO A 157 -10.09 5.75 -9.11
C PRO A 157 -11.48 6.37 -8.89
N ASP A 158 -12.26 5.74 -8.00
CA ASP A 158 -13.57 6.23 -7.56
C ASP A 158 -13.52 6.54 -6.06
N LEU A 159 -14.03 7.72 -5.69
CA LEU A 159 -14.11 8.17 -4.31
C LEU A 159 -15.11 7.36 -3.48
N VAL A 160 -16.13 6.75 -4.12
CA VAL A 160 -17.12 5.94 -3.41
C VAL A 160 -16.49 4.67 -2.84
N THR A 161 -15.59 4.03 -3.60
CA THR A 161 -14.93 2.77 -3.21
C THR A 161 -13.61 2.97 -2.46
N THR A 162 -13.03 4.17 -2.54
CA THR A 162 -11.81 4.56 -1.81
C THR A 162 -12.19 5.20 -0.47
N ASN A 163 -12.66 4.40 0.47
CA ASN A 163 -13.20 4.86 1.75
C ASN A 163 -12.55 4.17 2.97
N ASP A 164 -12.99 4.58 4.16
CA ASP A 164 -12.54 4.06 5.46
C ASP A 164 -13.67 3.28 6.17
N ASP A 165 -14.64 2.75 5.42
CA ASP A 165 -15.87 2.17 5.99
C ASP A 165 -15.58 0.94 6.88
N ILE A 166 -14.56 0.15 6.54
CA ILE A 166 -14.13 -1.01 7.35
C ILE A 166 -13.59 -0.54 8.70
N VAL A 167 -12.61 0.37 8.71
CA VAL A 167 -12.00 0.87 9.97
C VAL A 167 -12.94 1.73 10.80
N ASN A 168 -13.92 2.39 10.17
CA ASN A 168 -14.97 3.13 10.85
C ASN A 168 -16.11 2.23 11.37
N GLY A 169 -16.10 0.93 11.06
CA GLY A 169 -17.14 -0.02 11.47
C GLY A 169 -18.47 0.14 10.73
N VAL A 170 -18.49 0.87 9.61
CA VAL A 170 -19.67 1.06 8.75
C VAL A 170 -19.89 -0.18 7.88
N MET A 171 -18.82 -0.70 7.26
CA MET A 171 -18.85 -1.91 6.45
C MET A 171 -18.44 -3.11 7.30
N THR A 172 -19.39 -4.02 7.54
CA THR A 172 -19.15 -5.26 8.31
C THR A 172 -19.24 -6.53 7.46
N ARG A 173 -19.80 -6.44 6.25
CA ARG A 173 -19.96 -7.52 5.29
C ARG A 173 -19.83 -6.98 3.86
N TYR A 174 -19.29 -7.80 2.96
CA TYR A 174 -19.33 -7.61 1.52
C TYR A 174 -20.63 -8.16 0.92
N ASP A 175 -20.87 -7.87 -0.35
CA ASP A 175 -22.09 -8.29 -1.07
C ASP A 175 -22.28 -9.81 -1.13
N ASP A 176 -21.18 -10.56 -1.10
CA ASP A 176 -21.18 -12.04 -1.08
C ASP A 176 -21.37 -12.64 0.32
N GLY A 177 -21.54 -11.79 1.35
CA GLY A 177 -21.73 -12.18 2.75
C GLY A 177 -20.43 -12.43 3.53
N SER A 178 -19.26 -12.34 2.90
CA SER A 178 -17.98 -12.42 3.60
C SER A 178 -17.74 -11.16 4.46
N ALA A 179 -16.93 -11.28 5.51
CA ALA A 179 -16.54 -10.16 6.37
C ALA A 179 -15.13 -9.65 5.99
N PRO A 180 -14.78 -8.38 6.31
CA PRO A 180 -13.42 -7.88 6.08
C PRO A 180 -12.34 -8.66 6.85
N LEU A 181 -11.31 -9.14 6.13
CA LEU A 181 -10.13 -9.80 6.72
C LEU A 181 -9.02 -8.81 7.08
N ALA A 182 -8.99 -7.66 6.41
CA ALA A 182 -8.01 -6.60 6.62
C ALA A 182 -8.70 -5.24 6.75
N PRO A 183 -8.05 -4.25 7.39
CA PRO A 183 -8.66 -2.94 7.64
C PRO A 183 -8.85 -2.09 6.38
N PHE A 184 -8.13 -2.35 5.29
CA PHE A 184 -8.22 -1.54 4.07
C PHE A 184 -8.33 -2.42 2.83
N THR A 185 -9.12 -1.97 1.87
CA THR A 185 -9.20 -2.55 0.53
C THR A 185 -7.96 -2.17 -0.29
N ALA A 186 -7.70 -2.92 -1.36
CA ALA A 186 -6.56 -2.69 -2.25
C ALA A 186 -6.59 -1.29 -2.88
N GLN A 187 -7.77 -0.82 -3.30
CA GLN A 187 -7.95 0.54 -3.85
C GLN A 187 -7.62 1.63 -2.82
N ARG A 188 -8.04 1.43 -1.56
CA ARG A 188 -7.76 2.37 -0.46
C ARG A 188 -6.28 2.41 -0.08
N VAL A 189 -5.58 1.27 -0.18
CA VAL A 189 -4.13 1.18 -0.03
C VAL A 189 -3.43 1.91 -1.17
N ASP A 190 -3.73 1.59 -2.43
CA ASP A 190 -3.10 2.22 -3.60
C ASP A 190 -3.26 3.75 -3.62
N TYR A 191 -4.47 4.22 -3.32
CA TYR A 191 -4.72 5.66 -3.20
C TYR A 191 -3.79 6.31 -2.17
N SER A 192 -3.61 5.67 -1.01
CA SER A 192 -2.73 6.18 0.03
C SER A 192 -1.27 6.09 -0.33
N LEU A 193 -0.82 5.03 -0.99
CA LEU A 193 0.56 4.94 -1.46
C LEU A 193 0.87 6.07 -2.45
N ALA A 194 -0.04 6.35 -3.40
CA ALA A 194 0.11 7.45 -4.35
C ALA A 194 0.13 8.82 -3.65
N ARG A 195 -0.75 9.04 -2.68
CA ARG A 195 -0.80 10.30 -1.90
C ARG A 195 0.41 10.45 -1.01
N LEU A 196 0.89 9.37 -0.40
CA LEU A 196 2.07 9.38 0.45
C LEU A 196 3.28 9.83 -0.35
N SER A 197 3.54 9.24 -1.53
CA SER A 197 4.63 9.69 -2.41
C SER A 197 4.52 11.16 -2.77
N HIS A 198 3.31 11.64 -3.06
CA HIS A 198 3.07 13.05 -3.40
C HIS A 198 3.37 14.00 -2.23
N TYR A 199 2.89 13.68 -1.02
CA TYR A 199 3.05 14.55 0.15
C TYR A 199 4.44 14.49 0.78
N THR A 200 5.14 13.37 0.60
CA THR A 200 6.44 13.10 1.25
C THR A 200 7.63 13.28 0.32
N ALA A 201 7.39 13.23 -1.00
CA ALA A 201 8.42 13.12 -2.03
C ALA A 201 9.42 11.98 -1.77
N THR A 202 8.95 10.89 -1.14
CA THR A 202 9.71 9.65 -0.91
C THR A 202 8.87 8.45 -1.33
N ASP A 203 9.52 7.40 -1.81
CA ASP A 203 8.84 6.15 -2.18
C ASP A 203 8.34 5.40 -0.91
N PRO A 204 7.12 4.84 -0.91
CA PRO A 204 6.59 4.10 0.23
C PRO A 204 7.44 2.90 0.66
N THR A 205 8.26 2.33 -0.24
CA THR A 205 9.21 1.24 0.09
C THR A 205 10.29 1.65 1.09
N HIS A 206 10.49 2.94 1.32
CA HIS A 206 11.45 3.44 2.30
C HIS A 206 10.86 3.57 3.71
N PHE A 207 9.54 3.53 3.87
CA PHE A 207 8.92 3.64 5.18
C PHE A 207 9.33 2.49 6.11
N GLN A 208 9.70 2.85 7.34
CA GLN A 208 10.07 1.93 8.40
C GLN A 208 8.92 1.73 9.38
N ASN A 209 8.99 0.66 10.17
CA ASN A 209 7.93 0.27 11.12
C ASN A 209 7.73 1.27 12.28
N HIS A 210 8.72 2.11 12.58
CA HIS A 210 8.64 3.13 13.63
C HIS A 210 8.61 4.52 13.02
N VAL A 211 7.54 5.27 13.26
CA VAL A 211 7.34 6.60 12.67
C VAL A 211 7.43 7.68 13.74
N LEU A 212 8.18 8.74 13.46
CA LEU A 212 8.23 9.96 14.25
C LEU A 212 7.56 11.07 13.47
N PHE A 213 6.67 11.81 14.13
CA PHE A 213 6.09 13.04 13.61
C PHE A 213 6.77 14.23 14.29
N THR A 214 7.09 15.27 13.52
CA THR A 214 7.56 16.55 14.05
C THR A 214 6.81 17.71 13.39
N ASN A 215 6.69 18.80 14.14
CA ASN A 215 6.17 20.09 13.64
C ASN A 215 7.27 21.15 13.50
N TYR A 216 8.55 20.78 13.69
CA TYR A 216 9.66 21.74 13.78
C TYR A 216 10.90 21.26 13.05
N GLN A 217 11.45 22.13 12.18
CA GLN A 217 12.57 21.82 11.29
C GLN A 217 13.84 21.40 12.03
N PHE A 218 14.07 21.94 13.23
CA PHE A 218 15.21 21.56 14.07
C PHE A 218 15.35 20.05 14.27
N TYR A 219 14.23 19.33 14.46
CA TYR A 219 14.27 17.87 14.64
C TYR A 219 14.70 17.12 13.37
N VAL A 220 14.52 17.72 12.19
CA VAL A 220 14.97 17.13 10.92
C VAL A 220 16.49 17.19 10.84
N ASP A 221 17.08 18.34 11.16
CA ASP A 221 18.54 18.54 11.11
C ASP A 221 19.24 17.63 12.13
N GLU A 222 18.68 17.51 13.34
CA GLU A 222 19.17 16.59 14.38
C GLU A 222 19.01 15.12 13.98
N PHE A 223 17.91 14.76 13.32
CA PHE A 223 17.70 13.40 12.83
C PHE A 223 18.67 13.01 11.73
N GLU A 224 18.99 13.91 10.80
CA GLU A 224 20.03 13.68 9.79
C GLU A 224 21.41 13.52 10.45
N SER A 225 21.75 14.39 11.40
CA SER A 225 23.01 14.29 12.16
C SER A 225 23.14 12.94 12.86
N TYR A 226 22.08 12.50 13.54
CA TYR A 226 22.01 11.18 14.18
C TYR A 226 22.14 10.05 13.14
N ALA A 227 21.41 10.13 12.03
CA ALA A 227 21.47 9.14 10.96
C ALA A 227 22.88 8.97 10.41
N ARG A 228 23.60 10.07 10.16
CA ARG A 228 25.00 10.04 9.71
C ARG A 228 25.91 9.38 10.74
N ALA A 229 25.76 9.73 12.02
CA ALA A 229 26.53 9.08 13.09
C ALA A 229 26.28 7.57 13.12
N MET A 230 25.03 7.13 12.94
CA MET A 230 24.66 5.71 12.89
C MET A 230 25.22 4.99 11.67
N LEU A 231 25.26 5.63 10.50
CA LEU A 231 25.89 5.06 9.30
C LEU A 231 27.42 4.94 9.44
N GLY A 232 28.05 5.76 10.30
CA GLY A 232 29.47 5.65 10.63
C GLY A 232 29.79 4.52 11.62
N ASP A 233 28.79 3.98 12.33
CA ASP A 233 28.95 2.90 13.29
C ASP A 233 28.49 1.55 12.70
N ALA A 234 29.44 0.67 12.41
CA ALA A 234 29.17 -0.66 11.86
C ALA A 234 28.34 -1.56 12.80
N ALA A 235 28.29 -1.27 14.10
CA ALA A 235 27.48 -2.02 15.07
C ALA A 235 26.03 -1.53 15.18
N SER A 236 25.68 -0.40 14.57
CA SER A 236 24.37 0.24 14.73
C SER A 236 23.20 -0.53 14.08
N GLY A 237 23.52 -1.36 13.07
CA GLY A 237 22.56 -2.12 12.27
C GLY A 237 21.76 -1.28 11.25
N TYR A 238 22.01 0.02 11.17
CA TYR A 238 21.40 0.89 10.15
C TYR A 238 22.19 0.80 8.84
N THR A 239 21.45 0.74 7.73
CA THR A 239 22.03 0.41 6.42
C THR A 239 22.04 1.59 5.45
N ALA A 240 21.10 2.52 5.60
CA ALA A 240 20.98 3.68 4.73
C ALA A 240 20.17 4.80 5.38
N PHE A 241 20.41 6.03 4.93
CA PHE A 241 19.54 7.17 5.19
C PHE A 241 18.97 7.68 3.86
N VAL A 242 17.65 7.77 3.78
CA VAL A 242 16.93 8.31 2.62
C VAL A 242 16.34 9.65 3.00
N ALA A 243 16.74 10.71 2.31
CA ALA A 243 16.15 12.02 2.42
C ALA A 243 15.09 12.27 1.35
N THR A 244 14.36 13.37 1.53
CA THR A 244 13.34 13.85 0.60
C THR A 244 13.88 13.91 -0.85
N GLY A 245 13.08 13.42 -1.79
CA GLY A 245 13.49 13.25 -3.19
C GLY A 245 14.14 11.90 -3.49
N ASN A 246 13.95 10.88 -2.63
CA ASN A 246 14.58 9.56 -2.74
C ASN A 246 16.12 9.59 -2.79
N GLN A 247 16.72 10.55 -2.09
CA GLN A 247 18.17 10.68 -2.03
C GLN A 247 18.72 9.75 -0.95
N GLU A 248 19.40 8.68 -1.36
CA GLU A 248 19.92 7.67 -0.45
C GLU A 248 21.43 7.83 -0.23
N ILE A 249 21.85 7.81 1.03
CA ILE A 249 23.26 7.72 1.45
C ILE A 249 23.45 6.48 2.32
N THR A 250 24.60 5.82 2.18
CA THR A 250 24.99 4.63 2.94
C THR A 250 26.25 4.83 3.78
N SER A 251 26.83 6.03 3.73
CA SER A 251 28.01 6.42 4.50
C SER A 251 27.77 7.76 5.23
N PRO A 252 28.47 8.02 6.35
CA PRO A 252 28.30 9.24 7.12
C PRO A 252 28.59 10.53 6.32
N ASP A 253 29.50 10.45 5.36
CA ASP A 253 29.98 11.53 4.50
C ASP A 253 29.23 11.63 3.15
N GLY A 254 28.18 10.83 2.95
CA GLY A 254 27.37 10.85 1.74
C GLY A 254 26.72 12.22 1.49
N VAL A 255 26.77 12.70 0.24
CA VAL A 255 26.29 14.04 -0.12
C VAL A 255 24.81 14.00 -0.45
N LEU A 256 24.02 14.82 0.25
CA LEU A 256 22.62 15.10 -0.11
C LEU A 256 22.55 16.41 -0.90
N GLN A 257 21.87 16.38 -2.03
CA GLN A 257 21.62 17.57 -2.84
C GLN A 257 20.49 18.39 -2.23
N THR A 258 20.62 19.72 -2.30
CA THR A 258 19.57 20.65 -1.89
C THR A 258 18.31 20.37 -2.71
N PHE A 259 17.21 20.09 -2.02
CA PHE A 259 15.93 19.83 -2.67
C PHE A 259 15.18 21.15 -2.94
N THR A 260 15.02 21.51 -4.22
CA THR A 260 14.60 22.86 -4.64
C THR A 260 13.14 23.19 -4.31
N LYS A 261 12.27 22.17 -4.19
CA LYS A 261 10.86 22.35 -3.88
C LYS A 261 10.43 21.34 -2.83
N MET A 262 10.44 21.77 -1.57
CA MET A 262 10.01 20.93 -0.46
C MET A 262 8.55 20.50 -0.63
N PRO A 263 8.22 19.22 -0.37
CA PRO A 263 6.85 18.76 -0.39
C PRO A 263 6.11 19.26 0.87
N GLN A 264 4.81 19.00 0.96
CA GLN A 264 3.99 19.45 2.09
C GLN A 264 4.43 18.82 3.42
N MET A 265 4.85 17.56 3.40
CA MET A 265 5.27 16.81 4.59
C MET A 265 6.61 16.09 4.34
N PRO A 266 7.74 16.83 4.30
CA PRO A 266 9.06 16.27 4.03
C PRO A 266 9.36 15.09 4.95
N THR A 267 9.84 14.00 4.36
CA THR A 267 10.03 12.73 5.06
C THR A 267 11.45 12.19 4.85
N TYR A 268 11.93 11.50 5.87
CA TYR A 268 13.29 10.97 5.97
C TYR A 268 13.23 9.57 6.58
N HIS A 269 14.10 8.66 6.12
CA HIS A 269 14.10 7.27 6.54
C HIS A 269 15.50 6.83 6.93
N LEU A 270 15.68 6.42 8.17
CA LEU A 270 16.87 5.72 8.63
C LEU A 270 16.58 4.21 8.60
N LYS A 271 17.08 3.54 7.55
CA LYS A 271 16.70 2.17 7.19
C LYS A 271 17.48 1.12 7.96
N ARG A 272 16.79 0.02 8.27
CA ARG A 272 17.40 -1.26 8.64
C ARG A 272 16.98 -2.33 7.65
N ALA A 273 17.79 -3.39 7.52
CA ALA A 273 17.54 -4.48 6.57
C ALA A 273 16.22 -5.22 6.83
N ASP A 274 15.74 -5.22 8.08
CA ASP A 274 14.50 -5.87 8.52
C ASP A 274 13.28 -4.93 8.53
N GLY A 275 13.44 -3.67 8.08
CA GLY A 275 12.38 -2.65 8.11
C GLY A 275 12.09 -2.05 9.50
N ASN A 276 12.83 -2.46 10.53
CA ASN A 276 12.69 -1.92 11.90
C ASN A 276 13.50 -0.64 12.13
N GLY A 277 13.77 0.13 11.07
CA GLY A 277 14.36 1.45 11.17
C GLY A 277 13.39 2.50 11.70
N ILE A 278 13.70 3.76 11.42
CA ILE A 278 12.91 4.92 11.84
C ILE A 278 12.58 5.79 10.63
N THR A 279 11.32 6.15 10.47
CA THR A 279 10.88 7.21 9.55
C THR A 279 10.58 8.48 10.34
N LEU A 280 11.12 9.63 9.94
CA LEU A 280 10.72 10.94 10.44
C LEU A 280 9.88 11.66 9.38
N VAL A 281 8.69 12.10 9.75
CA VAL A 281 7.79 12.91 8.91
C VAL A 281 7.63 14.28 9.55
N ASN A 282 8.07 15.33 8.86
CA ASN A 282 7.76 16.70 9.25
C ASN A 282 6.36 17.07 8.75
N ILE A 283 5.35 16.96 9.61
CA ILE A 283 3.94 17.23 9.28
C ILE A 283 3.62 18.74 9.27
N GLY A 284 4.59 19.58 9.66
CA GLY A 284 4.38 21.01 9.84
C GLY A 284 3.37 21.31 10.96
N VAL A 285 2.56 22.35 10.78
CA VAL A 285 1.60 22.81 11.78
C VAL A 285 0.18 22.65 11.26
N GLY A 286 -0.70 22.11 12.10
CA GLY A 286 -2.14 22.09 11.86
C GLY A 286 -2.75 20.68 11.93
N PRO A 287 -3.94 20.53 12.53
CA PRO A 287 -4.63 19.24 12.62
C PRO A 287 -4.91 18.60 11.25
N SER A 288 -5.11 19.41 10.20
CA SER A 288 -5.38 18.92 8.85
C SER A 288 -4.22 18.12 8.27
N ASN A 289 -2.98 18.58 8.45
CA ASN A 289 -1.80 17.83 8.00
C ASN A 289 -1.60 16.56 8.81
N ALA A 290 -1.80 16.65 10.14
CA ALA A 290 -1.71 15.49 11.01
C ALA A 290 -2.69 14.39 10.58
N LYS A 291 -3.96 14.74 10.32
CA LYS A 291 -4.97 13.81 9.79
C LYS A 291 -4.53 13.19 8.46
N THR A 292 -4.15 14.02 7.49
CA THR A 292 -3.73 13.55 6.15
C THR A 292 -2.53 12.61 6.24
N ALA A 293 -1.53 12.91 7.08
CA ALA A 293 -0.39 12.04 7.30
C ALA A 293 -0.83 10.68 7.86
N THR A 294 -1.65 10.68 8.92
CA THR A 294 -2.08 9.44 9.57
C THR A 294 -2.99 8.60 8.68
N ASP A 295 -3.87 9.20 7.88
CA ASP A 295 -4.77 8.49 6.98
C ASP A 295 -4.02 7.64 5.94
N HIS A 296 -2.89 8.16 5.46
CA HIS A 296 -2.08 7.51 4.43
C HIS A 296 -1.02 6.59 5.02
N ILE A 297 -0.34 7.00 6.10
CA ILE A 297 0.67 6.16 6.77
C ILE A 297 0.02 4.93 7.41
N ALA A 298 -1.25 5.02 7.82
CA ALA A 298 -1.97 3.88 8.38
C ALA A 298 -1.90 2.65 7.45
N VAL A 299 -2.05 2.79 6.12
CA VAL A 299 -2.08 1.62 5.23
C VAL A 299 -0.79 0.81 5.23
N LEU A 300 0.34 1.42 5.64
CA LEU A 300 1.64 0.76 5.77
C LEU A 300 1.79 -0.10 7.03
N ARG A 301 0.80 -0.06 7.93
CA ARG A 301 0.75 -0.86 9.17
C ARG A 301 1.99 -0.67 10.07
N PRO A 302 2.38 0.59 10.40
CA PRO A 302 3.50 0.84 11.30
C PRO A 302 3.23 0.20 12.67
N HIS A 303 4.29 -0.23 13.35
CA HIS A 303 4.19 -0.76 14.71
C HIS A 303 3.87 0.33 15.73
N ALA A 304 4.45 1.51 15.53
CA ALA A 304 4.20 2.66 16.38
C ALA A 304 4.45 3.96 15.63
N TRP A 305 3.73 5.01 16.03
CA TRP A 305 4.10 6.39 15.72
C TRP A 305 4.16 7.25 16.99
N LEU A 306 5.02 8.26 17.01
CA LEU A 306 5.15 9.19 18.13
C LEU A 306 5.20 10.64 17.63
N MET A 307 4.54 11.54 18.34
CA MET A 307 4.65 12.99 18.10
C MET A 307 5.79 13.57 18.95
N VAL A 308 6.83 14.05 18.28
CA VAL A 308 7.98 14.74 18.87
C VAL A 308 7.97 16.17 18.34
N GLY A 309 7.38 17.09 19.11
CA GLY A 309 7.28 18.48 18.72
C GLY A 309 7.18 19.41 19.91
N HIS A 310 7.07 20.70 19.63
CA HIS A 310 6.90 21.70 20.68
C HIS A 310 5.43 21.87 21.08
N CYS A 311 5.21 22.19 22.34
CA CYS A 311 3.93 22.66 22.87
C CYS A 311 4.16 23.88 23.79
N ALA A 312 3.11 24.63 24.07
CA ALA A 312 3.14 25.64 25.12
C ALA A 312 2.80 24.96 26.46
N GLY A 313 3.65 25.12 27.47
CA GLY A 313 3.34 24.70 28.84
C GLY A 313 2.31 25.65 29.46
N LEU A 314 1.25 25.06 30.04
CA LEU A 314 0.20 25.77 30.77
C LEU A 314 0.20 25.35 32.24
#